data_AF-A0A3G2TCZ0-F1
#
_entry.id   AF-A0A3G2TCZ0-F1
#
_cell.length_a   1.000
_cell.length_b   1.000
_cell.length_c   1.000
_cell.angle_alpha   90.00
_cell.angle_beta   90.00
_cell.angle_gamma   90.00
#
_symmetry.space_group_name_H-M   'P 1'
#
loop_
_entity.id
_entity.type
_entity.pdbx_description
1 polymer ?
#
loop_
_entity_poly.entity_id
_entity_poly.type
_entity_poly.pdbx_seq_one_letter_code
_entity_poly.pdbx_strand_id
1 'polypeptide(L)'
;MQLIYTGNLGQTKISSEKSALFLEKVYLSFRKGIFNCVPAKEHVKNRALQVEDLEIGFNSGQLHYAERKAGEKGLIQNLLDVGLLSLAGTNSRTGGQAYKTFGIKSIVFPLKNKENQIVSFYFRSIVNDKEAKHFYLKNRSGIYPNYPKSDTKKLILTELP
;
A
#
# COMPACT_ATOMS: atom_id res chain seq x y z
N MET A 1 43.54 -12.46 0.84
CA MET A 1 42.59 -12.13 1.94
C MET A 1 41.41 -11.40 1.32
N GLN A 2 40.38 -12.14 0.90
CA GLN A 2 39.21 -11.62 0.22
C GLN A 2 38.02 -11.84 1.14
N LEU A 3 37.61 -10.78 1.86
CA LEU A 3 36.43 -10.82 2.71
C LEU A 3 35.19 -10.67 1.82
N ILE A 4 34.50 -11.79 1.60
CA ILE A 4 33.16 -11.80 1.02
C ILE A 4 32.22 -11.30 2.13
N TYR A 5 31.73 -10.07 1.97
CA TYR A 5 30.67 -9.54 2.83
C TYR A 5 29.35 -10.19 2.38
N THR A 6 28.96 -11.28 3.04
CA THR A 6 27.59 -11.81 2.97
C THR A 6 26.69 -10.93 3.82
N GLY A 7 26.34 -9.77 3.27
CA GLY A 7 25.30 -8.90 3.83
C GLY A 7 23.96 -9.61 3.74
N ASN A 8 23.48 -10.08 4.89
CA ASN A 8 22.17 -10.67 5.09
C ASN A 8 21.10 -9.56 4.89
N LEU A 9 20.79 -9.26 3.64
CA LEU A 9 19.66 -8.39 3.28
C LEU A 9 18.39 -9.16 3.61
N GLY A 10 17.71 -8.74 4.67
CA GLY A 10 16.48 -9.34 5.17
C GLY A 10 15.51 -9.63 4.04
N GLN A 11 15.51 -10.90 3.59
CA GLN A 11 14.49 -11.42 2.70
C GLN A 11 13.17 -11.39 3.46
N THR A 12 12.21 -10.69 2.88
CA THR A 12 10.79 -10.83 3.21
C THR A 12 10.46 -12.31 3.24
N LYS A 13 9.84 -12.81 4.31
CA LYS A 13 9.53 -14.25 4.53
C LYS A 13 8.58 -14.87 3.49
N ILE A 14 8.08 -14.10 2.53
CA ILE A 14 7.11 -14.48 1.51
C ILE A 14 7.78 -14.35 0.14
N SER A 15 7.61 -15.34 -0.75
CA SER A 15 8.11 -15.24 -2.13
C SER A 15 7.52 -14.01 -2.83
N SER A 16 8.25 -13.44 -3.79
CA SER A 16 7.81 -12.25 -4.53
C SER A 16 6.44 -12.42 -5.18
N GLU A 17 6.17 -13.59 -5.75
CA GLU A 17 4.89 -13.95 -6.35
C GLU A 17 3.74 -14.01 -5.33
N LYS A 18 3.94 -14.69 -4.19
CA LYS A 18 2.94 -14.74 -3.12
C LYS A 18 2.67 -13.35 -2.55
N SER A 19 3.71 -12.52 -2.44
CA SER A 19 3.59 -11.13 -2.01
C SER A 19 2.76 -10.32 -3.00
N ALA A 20 3.02 -10.44 -4.30
CA ALA A 20 2.26 -9.75 -5.34
C ALA A 20 0.76 -10.13 -5.31
N LEU A 21 0.44 -11.43 -5.24
CA LEU A 21 -0.96 -11.90 -5.12
C LEU A 21 -1.64 -11.36 -3.86
N PHE A 22 -0.92 -11.31 -2.74
CA PHE A 22 -1.44 -10.74 -1.50
C PHE A 22 -1.68 -9.23 -1.61
N LEU A 23 -0.75 -8.49 -2.20
CA LEU A 23 -0.89 -7.04 -2.42
C LEU A 23 -2.05 -6.73 -3.38
N GLU A 24 -2.28 -7.54 -4.41
CA GLU A 24 -3.46 -7.43 -5.27
C GLU A 24 -4.76 -7.57 -4.46
N LYS A 25 -4.86 -8.59 -3.61
CA LYS A 25 -6.02 -8.77 -2.72
C LYS A 25 -6.23 -7.60 -1.78
N VAL A 26 -5.14 -7.07 -1.20
CA VAL A 26 -5.17 -5.86 -0.37
C VAL A 26 -5.67 -4.66 -1.19
N TYR A 27 -5.19 -4.50 -2.42
CA TYR A 27 -5.59 -3.41 -3.30
C TYR A 27 -7.08 -3.44 -3.60
N LEU A 28 -7.70 -4.61 -3.82
CA LEU A 28 -9.15 -4.73 -4.00
C LEU A 28 -9.93 -4.18 -2.80
N SER A 29 -9.42 -4.34 -1.58
CA SER A 29 -10.01 -3.77 -0.37
C SER A 29 -9.91 -2.24 -0.37
N PHE A 30 -8.76 -1.69 -0.80
CA PHE A 30 -8.60 -0.24 -0.98
C PHE A 30 -9.48 0.30 -2.10
N ARG A 31 -9.58 -0.42 -3.22
CA ARG A 31 -10.41 -0.05 -4.36
C ARG A 31 -11.87 0.00 -3.98
N LYS A 32 -12.36 -0.95 -3.18
CA LYS A 32 -13.69 -0.83 -2.58
C LYS A 32 -13.79 0.38 -1.65
N GLY A 33 -12.75 0.66 -0.88
CA GLY A 33 -12.69 1.78 0.05
C GLY A 33 -12.94 3.15 -0.59
N ILE A 34 -12.36 3.44 -1.77
CA ILE A 34 -12.48 4.77 -2.40
C ILE A 34 -13.93 5.09 -2.78
N PHE A 35 -14.70 4.11 -3.24
CA PHE A 35 -16.10 4.32 -3.63
C PHE A 35 -17.05 4.48 -2.45
N ASN A 36 -16.69 3.91 -1.30
CA ASN A 36 -17.54 3.87 -0.10
C ASN A 36 -17.20 4.95 0.92
N CYS A 37 -16.17 5.77 0.69
CA CYS A 37 -15.75 6.81 1.63
C CYS A 37 -16.03 8.21 1.07
N VAL A 38 -17.00 8.92 1.66
CA VAL A 38 -17.39 10.28 1.23
C VAL A 38 -16.21 11.26 1.24
N PRO A 39 -15.44 11.42 2.35
CA PRO A 39 -14.29 12.32 2.34
C PRO A 39 -13.24 12.01 1.28
N ALA A 40 -13.03 10.72 0.97
CA ALA A 40 -12.08 10.32 -0.05
C ALA A 40 -12.56 10.70 -1.45
N LYS A 41 -13.85 10.51 -1.75
CA LYS A 41 -14.49 10.92 -3.02
C LYS A 41 -14.48 12.43 -3.21
N GLU A 42 -14.73 13.20 -2.15
CA GLU A 42 -14.64 14.67 -2.20
C GLU A 42 -13.20 15.12 -2.47
N HIS A 43 -12.22 14.50 -1.80
CA HIS A 43 -10.81 14.85 -1.99
C HIS A 43 -10.33 14.63 -3.43
N VAL A 44 -10.63 13.47 -4.02
CA VAL A 44 -10.25 13.17 -5.42
C VAL A 44 -10.99 14.05 -6.42
N LYS A 45 -12.28 14.34 -6.19
CA LYS A 45 -13.06 15.30 -7.00
C LYS A 45 -12.44 16.69 -6.98
N ASN A 46 -12.08 17.20 -5.80
CA ASN A 46 -11.43 18.51 -5.63
C ASN A 46 -10.02 18.57 -6.25
N ARG A 47 -9.44 17.42 -6.57
CA ARG A 47 -8.15 17.28 -7.27
C ARG A 47 -8.31 16.95 -8.76
N ALA A 48 -9.53 17.00 -9.29
CA ALA A 48 -9.87 16.63 -10.66
C ALA A 48 -9.42 15.20 -11.05
N LEU A 49 -9.38 14.27 -10.09
CA LEU A 49 -9.07 12.87 -10.31
C LEU A 49 -10.36 12.09 -10.55
N GLN A 50 -10.51 11.49 -11.74
CA GLN A 50 -11.65 10.63 -12.10
C GLN A 50 -11.39 9.21 -11.57
N VAL A 51 -12.13 8.79 -10.55
CA VAL A 51 -11.86 7.54 -9.81
C VAL A 51 -12.18 6.29 -10.65
N GLU A 52 -13.07 6.45 -11.61
CA GLU A 52 -13.52 5.43 -12.54
C GLU A 52 -12.42 5.09 -13.55
N ASP A 53 -11.67 6.09 -14.00
CA ASP A 53 -10.59 5.94 -15.00
C ASP A 53 -9.22 5.62 -14.37
N LEU A 54 -9.04 5.92 -13.08
CA LEU A 54 -7.77 5.76 -12.38
C LEU A 54 -7.73 4.49 -11.54
N GLU A 55 -6.59 3.81 -11.56
CA GLU A 55 -6.27 2.69 -10.66
C GLU A 55 -5.88 3.22 -9.27
N ILE A 56 -6.86 3.75 -8.55
CA ILE A 56 -6.67 4.27 -7.18
C ILE A 56 -7.65 3.65 -6.18
N GLY A 57 -7.17 3.52 -4.95
CA GLY A 57 -7.93 3.05 -3.78
C GLY A 57 -7.90 4.03 -2.61
N PHE A 58 -8.51 3.65 -1.49
CA PHE A 58 -8.49 4.41 -0.25
C PHE A 58 -8.22 3.52 0.96
N ASN A 59 -7.24 3.92 1.77
CA ASN A 59 -6.93 3.26 3.03
C ASN A 59 -7.64 3.96 4.20
N SER A 60 -8.71 3.36 4.68
CA SER A 60 -9.46 3.83 5.86
C SER A 60 -8.83 3.42 7.21
N GLY A 61 -7.82 2.55 7.20
CA GLY A 61 -7.23 1.96 8.40
C GLY A 61 -7.94 0.71 8.92
N GLN A 62 -8.91 0.19 8.17
CA GLN A 62 -9.76 -0.92 8.62
C GLN A 62 -9.37 -2.29 8.05
N LEU A 63 -8.26 -2.38 7.29
CA LEU A 63 -7.79 -3.60 6.61
C LEU A 63 -7.80 -4.86 7.50
N HIS A 64 -7.20 -4.76 8.68
CA HIS A 64 -6.96 -5.89 9.58
C HIS A 64 -8.17 -6.26 10.45
N TYR A 65 -9.27 -5.52 10.36
CA TYR A 65 -10.54 -5.91 10.98
C TYR A 65 -11.27 -6.99 10.18
N ALA A 66 -10.89 -7.22 8.92
CA ALA A 66 -11.48 -8.26 8.07
C ALA A 66 -11.22 -9.68 8.60
N GLU A 67 -10.04 -9.94 9.20
CA GLU A 67 -9.69 -11.24 9.79
C GLU A 67 -10.69 -11.68 10.87
N ARG A 68 -11.20 -10.72 11.65
CA ARG A 68 -12.21 -10.98 12.70
C ARG A 68 -13.58 -11.42 12.15
N LYS A 69 -13.89 -11.09 10.89
CA LYS A 69 -15.20 -11.39 10.27
C LYS A 69 -15.18 -12.66 9.42
N ALA A 70 -14.03 -12.99 8.84
CA ALA A 70 -13.92 -14.06 7.84
C ALA A 70 -13.18 -15.32 8.33
N GLY A 71 -12.58 -15.31 9.53
CA GLY A 71 -11.80 -16.45 10.04
C GLY A 71 -10.49 -16.71 9.27
N GLU A 72 -10.06 -15.73 8.48
CA GLU A 72 -8.93 -15.86 7.55
C GLU A 72 -7.60 -15.70 8.29
N LYS A 73 -7.10 -16.82 8.84
CA LYS A 73 -5.86 -16.86 9.62
C LYS A 73 -4.67 -16.37 8.80
N GLY A 74 -3.92 -15.43 9.36
CA GLY A 74 -2.63 -14.98 8.83
C GLY A 74 -2.67 -13.65 8.06
N LEU A 75 -3.85 -13.01 7.95
CA LEU A 75 -3.95 -11.68 7.34
C LEU A 75 -3.08 -10.66 8.09
N ILE A 76 -3.20 -10.59 9.42
CA ILE A 76 -2.37 -9.68 10.25
C ILE A 76 -0.89 -9.94 10.03
N GLN A 77 -0.45 -11.21 10.02
CA GLN A 77 0.97 -11.53 9.82
C GLN A 77 1.47 -11.10 8.45
N ASN A 78 0.70 -11.38 7.38
CA ASN A 78 1.07 -10.95 6.04
C ASN A 78 1.11 -9.42 5.92
N LEU A 79 0.18 -8.71 6.57
CA LEU A 79 0.18 -7.24 6.61
C LEU A 79 1.40 -6.67 7.36
N LEU A 80 1.86 -7.33 8.42
CA LEU A 80 3.11 -6.98 9.11
C LEU A 80 4.31 -7.21 8.20
N ASP A 81 4.37 -8.36 7.52
CA ASP A 81 5.49 -8.76 6.67
C ASP A 81 5.69 -7.80 5.48
N VAL A 82 4.59 -7.30 4.90
CA VAL A 82 4.65 -6.30 3.80
C VAL A 82 4.68 -4.84 4.30
N GLY A 83 4.70 -4.62 5.62
CA GLY A 83 4.83 -3.29 6.23
C GLY A 83 3.57 -2.41 6.20
N LEU A 84 2.40 -2.99 5.94
CA LEU A 84 1.10 -2.30 6.00
C LEU A 84 0.55 -2.20 7.44
N LEU A 85 1.06 -3.03 8.34
CA LEU A 85 0.86 -2.92 9.77
C LEU A 85 2.19 -2.81 10.51
N SER A 86 2.14 -2.23 11.71
CA SER A 86 3.15 -2.38 12.73
C SER A 86 2.49 -2.78 14.06
N LEU A 87 3.25 -3.43 14.94
CA LEU A 87 2.83 -3.62 16.31
C LEU A 87 2.60 -2.27 16.99
N ALA A 88 1.59 -2.21 17.84
CA ALA A 88 1.30 -1.10 18.74
C ALA A 88 0.90 -1.69 20.09
N GLY A 89 1.36 -1.15 21.22
CA GLY A 89 1.27 -1.74 22.57
C GLY A 89 0.12 -2.72 22.85
N THR A 90 -0.87 -2.29 23.63
CA THR A 90 -2.01 -3.14 24.01
C THR A 90 -3.31 -2.51 23.55
N ASN A 91 -4.21 -3.33 23.04
CA ASN A 91 -5.56 -2.91 22.69
C ASN A 91 -6.37 -2.70 23.97
N SER A 92 -6.60 -1.44 24.35
CA SER A 92 -7.33 -1.10 25.57
C SER A 92 -8.79 -1.54 25.56
N ARG A 93 -9.39 -1.81 24.39
CA ARG A 93 -10.79 -2.21 24.28
C ARG A 93 -11.00 -3.72 24.41
N THR A 94 -10.14 -4.51 23.78
CA THR A 94 -10.34 -5.98 23.71
C THR A 94 -9.37 -6.75 24.58
N GLY A 95 -8.36 -6.10 25.15
CA GLY A 95 -7.14 -6.78 25.57
C GLY A 95 -6.37 -7.34 24.37
N GLY A 96 -5.10 -7.67 24.58
CA GLY A 96 -4.22 -8.25 23.56
C GLY A 96 -3.47 -7.23 22.70
N GLN A 97 -2.79 -7.71 21.66
CA GLN A 97 -1.92 -6.91 20.79
C GLN A 97 -2.71 -5.86 19.99
N ALA A 98 -2.28 -4.60 20.03
CA ALA A 98 -2.78 -3.59 19.10
C ALA A 98 -1.89 -3.49 17.85
N TYR A 99 -2.42 -2.88 16.80
CA TYR A 99 -1.72 -2.66 15.54
C TYR A 99 -1.93 -1.23 15.05
N LYS A 100 -0.89 -0.63 14.49
CA LYS A 100 -0.97 0.65 13.79
C LYS A 100 -0.97 0.38 12.29
N THR A 101 -1.94 0.96 11.58
CA THR A 101 -2.01 0.86 10.11
C THR A 101 -1.18 1.95 9.46
N PHE A 102 -0.34 1.54 8.50
CA PHE A 102 0.49 2.45 7.71
C PHE A 102 -0.37 3.25 6.71
N GLY A 103 -0.05 4.53 6.49
CA GLY A 103 -0.71 5.36 5.47
C GLY A 103 -2.23 5.47 5.63
N ILE A 104 -2.74 5.54 6.86
CA ILE A 104 -4.18 5.68 7.12
C ILE A 104 -4.73 6.99 6.56
N LYS A 105 -6.03 7.02 6.20
CA LYS A 105 -6.71 8.17 5.60
C LYS A 105 -6.03 8.68 4.33
N SER A 106 -5.60 7.77 3.46
CA SER A 106 -4.83 8.11 2.26
C SER A 106 -5.45 7.53 0.99
N ILE A 107 -5.37 8.29 -0.10
CA ILE A 107 -5.51 7.75 -1.46
C ILE A 107 -4.33 6.81 -1.71
N VAL A 108 -4.59 5.63 -2.28
CA VAL A 108 -3.61 4.58 -2.50
C VAL A 108 -3.39 4.41 -4.00
N PHE A 109 -2.13 4.48 -4.41
CA PHE A 109 -1.68 4.24 -5.77
C PHE A 109 -0.87 2.92 -5.78
N PRO A 110 -1.29 1.89 -6.52
CA PRO A 110 -0.54 0.66 -6.66
C PRO A 110 0.71 0.90 -7.52
N LEU A 111 1.88 0.48 -7.04
CA LEU A 111 3.13 0.53 -7.79
C LEU A 111 3.37 -0.84 -8.40
N LYS A 112 3.52 -0.89 -9.73
CA LYS A 112 3.60 -2.14 -10.48
C LYS A 112 5.00 -2.39 -11.02
N ASN A 113 5.42 -3.66 -11.10
CA ASN A 113 6.66 -4.08 -11.78
C ASN A 113 6.45 -4.20 -13.31
N LYS A 114 7.49 -4.68 -14.02
CA LYS A 114 7.47 -4.84 -15.49
C LYS A 114 6.45 -5.91 -15.94
N GLU A 115 6.18 -6.86 -15.06
CA GLU A 115 5.20 -7.94 -15.22
C GLU A 115 3.78 -7.48 -14.87
N ASN A 116 3.57 -6.18 -14.62
CA ASN A 116 2.29 -5.58 -14.27
C ASN A 116 1.71 -6.06 -12.92
N GLN A 117 2.54 -6.60 -12.04
CA GLN A 117 2.16 -7.05 -10.70
C GLN A 117 2.33 -5.92 -9.69
N ILE A 118 1.39 -5.78 -8.75
CA ILE A 118 1.53 -4.84 -7.64
C ILE A 118 2.65 -5.31 -6.71
N VAL A 119 3.69 -4.49 -6.56
CA VAL A 119 4.87 -4.78 -5.73
C VAL A 119 5.02 -3.80 -4.57
N SER A 120 4.32 -2.67 -4.59
CA SER A 120 4.31 -1.70 -3.50
C SER A 120 3.11 -0.76 -3.60
N PHE A 121 3.02 0.19 -2.67
CA PHE A 121 1.99 1.21 -2.64
C PHE A 121 2.59 2.58 -2.31
N TYR A 122 2.04 3.60 -2.96
CA TYR A 122 2.20 4.99 -2.56
C TYR A 122 0.90 5.49 -1.93
N PHE A 123 1.01 6.16 -0.79
CA PHE A 123 -0.12 6.68 -0.01
C PHE A 123 -0.06 8.20 0.05
N ARG A 124 -1.16 8.85 -0.31
CA ARG A 124 -1.33 10.29 -0.20
C ARG A 124 -2.45 10.63 0.77
N SER A 125 -2.10 11.20 1.92
CA SER A 125 -3.06 11.61 2.94
C SER A 125 -4.11 12.56 2.37
N ILE A 126 -5.37 12.35 2.77
CA ILE A 126 -6.44 13.33 2.57
C ILE A 126 -6.55 14.31 3.74
N VAL A 127 -5.83 14.04 4.85
CA VAL A 127 -5.78 14.93 6.01
C VAL A 127 -4.74 16.01 5.77
N ASN A 128 -5.16 17.26 5.92
CA ASN A 128 -4.33 18.43 5.67
C ASN A 128 -3.56 18.84 6.92
N ASP A 129 -2.60 18.00 7.34
CA ASP A 129 -1.70 18.31 8.45
C ASP A 129 -0.38 18.95 7.93
N LYS A 130 0.31 19.68 8.81
CA LYS A 130 1.56 20.40 8.52
C LYS A 130 2.75 19.47 8.24
N GLU A 131 2.66 18.21 8.62
CA GLU A 131 3.71 17.21 8.54
C GLU A 131 3.31 16.10 7.55
N ALA A 132 4.16 15.86 6.54
CA ALA A 132 4.16 14.75 5.57
C ALA A 132 2.79 14.20 5.09
N LYS A 133 2.37 14.61 3.89
CA LYS A 133 1.15 14.09 3.21
C LYS A 133 1.40 12.83 2.38
N HIS A 134 2.65 12.37 2.27
CA HIS A 134 3.11 11.38 1.31
C HIS A 134 3.81 10.25 2.07
N PHE A 135 3.37 9.01 1.88
CA PHE A 135 3.98 7.84 2.51
C PHE A 135 4.30 6.76 1.49
N TYR A 136 5.44 6.13 1.70
CA TYR A 136 5.89 5.00 0.90
C TYR A 136 6.31 3.87 1.81
N LEU A 137 6.00 2.63 1.41
CA LEU A 137 6.53 1.46 2.09
C LEU A 137 8.06 1.45 2.02
N LYS A 138 8.70 0.84 3.03
CA LYS A 138 10.15 0.61 3.00
C LYS A 138 10.52 -0.24 1.78
N ASN A 139 11.67 0.05 1.18
CA ASN A 139 12.17 -0.66 0.00
C ASN A 139 11.17 -0.66 -1.19
N ARG A 140 10.41 0.44 -1.35
CA ARG A 140 9.48 0.60 -2.46
C ARG A 140 10.16 0.35 -3.80
N SER A 141 9.42 -0.27 -4.69
CA SER A 141 9.78 -0.48 -6.09
C SER A 141 8.52 -0.39 -6.94
N GLY A 142 8.69 -0.51 -8.26
CA GLY A 142 7.60 -0.37 -9.21
C GLY A 142 7.25 1.09 -9.51
N ILE A 143 6.39 1.27 -10.51
CA ILE A 143 5.94 2.59 -10.95
C ILE A 143 4.42 2.60 -11.14
N TYR A 144 3.83 3.79 -11.06
CA TYR A 144 2.43 4.04 -11.37
C TYR A 144 2.32 4.88 -12.66
N PRO A 145 1.31 4.65 -13.52
CA PRO A 145 0.32 3.57 -13.40
C PRO A 145 0.89 2.21 -13.78
N ASN A 146 1.79 2.14 -14.77
CA ASN A 146 2.36 0.90 -15.28
C ASN A 146 3.76 1.17 -15.86
N TYR A 147 4.56 0.12 -16.03
CA TYR A 147 5.81 0.21 -16.80
C TYR A 147 5.55 0.64 -18.25
N PRO A 148 6.41 1.50 -18.85
CA PRO A 148 6.25 1.89 -20.24
C PRO A 148 6.38 0.67 -21.16
N LYS A 149 5.60 0.66 -22.25
CA LYS A 149 5.71 -0.36 -23.30
C LYS A 149 7.09 -0.32 -23.94
N SER A 150 7.55 -1.45 -24.49
CA SER A 150 8.86 -1.55 -25.15
C SER A 150 9.02 -0.62 -26.37
N ASP A 151 7.91 -0.22 -27.00
CA ASP A 151 7.88 0.70 -28.14
C ASP A 151 7.79 2.19 -27.74
N THR A 152 7.71 2.50 -26.44
CA THR A 152 7.65 3.88 -25.91
C THR A 152 8.85 4.69 -26.38
N LYS A 153 8.61 5.80 -27.08
CA LYS A 153 9.67 6.70 -27.59
C LYS A 153 9.99 7.88 -26.69
N LYS A 154 9.03 8.29 -25.86
CA LYS A 154 9.17 9.40 -24.91
C LYS A 154 8.57 8.97 -23.58
N LEU A 155 9.37 9.10 -22.52
CA LEU A 155 8.94 8.85 -21.15
C LEU A 155 9.04 10.17 -20.39
N ILE A 156 7.93 10.61 -19.81
CA ILE A 156 7.89 11.76 -18.92
C ILE A 156 7.86 11.23 -17.49
N LEU A 157 8.91 11.52 -16.73
CA LEU A 157 8.98 11.21 -15.31
C LEU A 157 8.64 12.47 -14.53
N THR A 158 7.58 12.39 -13.74
CA THR A 158 7.17 13.48 -12.85
C THR A 158 7.43 13.07 -11.41
N GLU A 159 7.98 13.98 -10.62
CA GLU A 159 7.96 13.84 -9.17
C GLU A 159 6.61 14.28 -8.61
N LEU A 160 6.30 13.81 -7.40
CA LEU A 160 5.12 14.24 -6.66
C LEU A 160 5.55 15.38 -5.73
N PRO A 161 5.12 16.63 -5.97
CA PRO A 161 5.39 17.76 -5.06
C PRO A 161 4.63 17.64 -3.74
#